data_AF-A0A540KI69-F1
#
_entry.id   AF-A0A540KI69-F1
#
_cell.length_a   1.000
_cell.length_b   1.000
_cell.length_c   1.000
_cell.angle_alpha   90.00
_cell.angle_beta   90.00
_cell.angle_gamma   90.00
#
_symmetry.space_group_name_H-M   'P 1'
#
loop_
_entity.id
_entity.type
_entity.pdbx_description
1 polymer ?
#
loop_
_entity_poly.entity_id
_entity_poly.type
_entity_poly.pdbx_seq_one_letter_code
_entity_poly.pdbx_strand_id
1 'polypeptide(L)'
;MGVGLSFLIGLKAAVLFSLFAFLRSSGFTVLSIPFLYASLVSALVSLAAHPSIDLPILLGKNPDGSFPVWSIIMFSPYLYFVRFFSALRRLRSREAPYTEICEGLFVGGWPSSPDKLPPGDPAIVDCTCELPRKPEFSGHSYLCLPTWDTRAPPPAAIESAVKWACRKRDQNRPVFVHCAYDKKRGMEYMQKAFLNFVTLLFVKQIPRNHFLSELFSFTGRNIQTLGPAVINKSSQLLSSSTSIGQCPLPNTMFDGHGRSVAVMCALLVALGVAEDWKNAEKLIREKRPYIRMNALHRMALEEWSKHRLSPSKKN
;
A
#
# COMPACT_ATOMS: atom_id res chain seq x y z
N MET A 1 -6.24 2.45 -15.59
CA MET A 1 -5.56 1.28 -14.97
C MET A 1 -5.19 1.69 -13.56
N GLY A 2 -5.67 0.98 -12.53
CA GLY A 2 -5.29 1.28 -11.15
C GLY A 2 -3.81 0.97 -10.94
N VAL A 3 -3.05 1.95 -10.47
CA VAL A 3 -1.59 1.84 -10.34
C VAL A 3 -1.25 1.22 -8.97
N GLY A 4 -0.76 -0.02 -8.98
CA GLY A 4 -0.38 -0.74 -7.76
C GLY A 4 0.90 -0.20 -7.11
N LEU A 5 1.11 -0.50 -5.82
CA LEU A 5 2.29 -0.05 -5.06
C LEU A 5 3.61 -0.32 -5.80
N SER A 6 3.76 -1.51 -6.41
CA SER A 6 4.97 -1.90 -7.14
C SER A 6 5.30 -0.93 -8.27
N PHE A 7 4.32 -0.56 -9.11
CA PHE A 7 4.52 0.40 -10.20
C PHE A 7 4.90 1.77 -9.66
N LEU A 8 4.22 2.21 -8.59
CA LEU A 8 4.44 3.52 -8.00
C LEU A 8 5.86 3.66 -7.42
N ILE A 9 6.32 2.63 -6.72
CA ILE A 9 7.67 2.58 -6.17
C ILE A 9 8.72 2.38 -7.29
N GLY A 10 8.38 1.64 -8.36
CA GLY A 10 9.23 1.47 -9.53
C GLY A 10 9.47 2.78 -10.29
N LEU A 11 8.41 3.58 -10.49
CA LEU A 11 8.52 4.92 -11.07
C LEU A 11 9.40 5.83 -10.21
N LYS A 12 9.23 5.79 -8.87
CA LYS A 12 10.10 6.51 -7.93
C LYS A 12 11.56 6.07 -8.09
N ALA A 13 11.82 4.78 -8.23
CA ALA A 13 13.17 4.23 -8.43
C ALA A 13 13.81 4.79 -9.71
N ALA A 14 13.07 4.78 -10.83
CA ALA A 14 13.53 5.31 -12.12
C ALA A 14 13.85 6.81 -12.04
N VAL A 15 12.98 7.60 -11.41
CA VAL A 15 13.19 9.04 -11.23
C VAL A 15 14.43 9.34 -10.39
N LEU A 16 14.63 8.61 -9.29
CA LEU A 16 15.82 8.76 -8.44
C LEU A 16 17.10 8.34 -9.18
N PHE A 17 17.02 7.32 -10.05
CA PHE A 17 18.14 6.89 -10.88
C PHE A 17 18.53 7.97 -11.91
N SER A 18 17.54 8.57 -12.58
CA SER A 18 17.78 9.67 -13.52
C SER A 18 18.42 10.88 -12.82
N LEU A 19 17.95 11.20 -11.60
CA LEU A 19 18.55 12.27 -10.80
C LEU A 19 19.99 11.95 -10.38
N PHE A 20 20.27 10.70 -10.01
CA PHE A 20 21.63 10.24 -9.76
C PHE A 20 22.52 10.42 -10.99
N ALA A 21 22.08 9.96 -12.16
CA ALA A 21 22.84 10.08 -13.41
C ALA A 21 23.14 11.54 -13.77
N PHE A 22 22.16 12.43 -13.59
CA PHE A 22 22.31 13.87 -13.83
C PHE A 22 23.30 14.54 -12.85
N LEU A 23 23.22 14.24 -11.55
CA LEU A 23 24.15 14.79 -10.55
C LEU A 23 25.57 14.28 -10.77
N ARG A 24 25.70 13.00 -11.16
CA ARG A 24 26.99 12.37 -11.46
C ARG A 24 27.64 12.98 -12.71
N SER A 25 26.88 13.22 -13.78
CA SER A 25 27.40 13.87 -14.99
C SER A 25 27.76 15.35 -14.76
N SER A 26 27.09 16.01 -13.82
CA SER A 26 27.39 17.40 -13.42
C SER A 26 28.57 17.54 -12.44
N GLY A 27 29.27 16.45 -12.11
CA GLY A 27 30.44 16.46 -11.21
C GLY A 27 30.14 16.28 -9.72
N PHE A 28 28.87 16.26 -9.29
CA PHE A 28 28.46 16.15 -7.88
C PHE A 28 28.45 14.69 -7.38
N THR A 29 29.61 14.05 -7.38
CA THR A 29 29.76 12.61 -7.10
C THR A 29 29.24 12.20 -5.73
N VAL A 30 29.70 12.83 -4.65
CA VAL A 30 29.33 12.46 -3.27
C VAL A 30 27.83 12.68 -3.02
N LEU A 31 27.28 13.79 -3.52
CA LEU A 31 25.86 14.12 -3.38
C LEU A 31 24.95 13.14 -4.16
N SER A 32 25.47 12.50 -5.20
CA SER A 32 24.69 11.55 -6.03
C SER A 32 24.47 10.19 -5.34
N ILE A 33 25.36 9.77 -4.44
CA ILE A 33 25.35 8.42 -3.82
C ILE A 33 24.03 8.11 -3.06
N PRO A 34 23.47 9.01 -2.23
CA PRO A 34 22.19 8.76 -1.56
C PRO A 34 21.01 8.53 -2.53
N PHE A 35 21.03 9.15 -3.71
CA PHE A 35 20.00 8.97 -4.73
C PHE A 35 20.09 7.60 -5.40
N LEU A 36 21.31 7.14 -5.70
CA LEU A 36 21.53 5.77 -6.16
C LEU A 36 21.06 4.76 -5.11
N TYR A 37 21.44 4.97 -3.85
CA TYR A 37 21.03 4.10 -2.75
C TYR A 37 19.50 4.03 -2.62
N ALA A 38 18.83 5.19 -2.58
CA ALA A 38 17.38 5.26 -2.52
C ALA A 38 16.69 4.66 -3.76
N SER A 39 17.30 4.78 -4.94
CA SER A 39 16.82 4.17 -6.18
C SER A 39 16.88 2.64 -6.12
N LEU A 40 18.03 2.06 -5.77
CA LEU A 40 18.22 0.62 -5.67
C LEU A 40 17.28 0.00 -4.63
N VAL A 41 17.16 0.61 -3.45
CA VAL A 41 16.22 0.16 -2.42
C VAL A 41 14.77 0.24 -2.93
N SER A 42 14.40 1.31 -3.63
CA SER A 42 13.06 1.43 -4.20
C SER A 42 12.81 0.37 -5.28
N ALA A 43 13.78 0.10 -6.16
CA ALA A 43 13.68 -0.95 -7.17
C ALA A 43 13.47 -2.33 -6.54
N LEU A 44 14.25 -2.66 -5.50
CA LEU A 44 14.11 -3.91 -4.76
C LEU A 44 12.72 -4.05 -4.10
N VAL A 45 12.23 -2.98 -3.45
CA VAL A 45 10.88 -2.98 -2.85
C VAL A 45 9.79 -3.07 -3.92
N SER A 46 9.97 -2.43 -5.08
CA SER A 46 9.04 -2.53 -6.21
C SER A 46 8.91 -3.96 -6.71
N LEU A 47 10.04 -4.67 -6.88
CA LEU A 47 10.07 -6.08 -7.25
C LEU A 47 9.41 -6.96 -6.19
N ALA A 48 9.78 -6.80 -4.91
CA ALA A 48 9.21 -7.62 -3.84
C ALA A 48 7.71 -7.38 -3.60
N ALA A 49 7.21 -6.18 -3.90
CA ALA A 49 5.79 -5.85 -3.84
C ALA A 49 5.00 -6.27 -5.10
N HIS A 50 5.66 -6.78 -6.14
CA HIS A 50 5.02 -7.19 -7.39
C HIS A 50 4.03 -8.34 -7.17
N PRO A 51 2.85 -8.38 -7.85
CA PRO A 51 1.82 -9.40 -7.58
C PRO A 51 2.28 -10.84 -7.69
N SER A 52 3.21 -11.10 -8.60
CA SER A 52 3.75 -12.44 -8.84
C SER A 52 4.80 -12.88 -7.82
N ILE A 53 5.36 -11.95 -7.03
CA ILE A 53 6.42 -12.24 -6.05
C ILE A 53 5.87 -12.15 -4.63
N ASP A 54 5.20 -11.05 -4.30
CA ASP A 54 4.52 -10.78 -3.03
C ASP A 54 5.32 -11.25 -1.78
N LEU A 55 6.50 -10.66 -1.57
CA LEU A 55 7.43 -11.04 -0.49
C LEU A 55 7.47 -9.97 0.62
N PRO A 56 6.46 -9.87 1.50
CA PRO A 56 6.40 -8.85 2.56
C PRO A 56 7.43 -9.04 3.67
N ILE A 57 8.06 -10.22 3.74
CA ILE A 57 9.12 -10.56 4.70
C ILE A 57 10.45 -9.85 4.35
N LEU A 58 10.60 -9.31 3.13
CA LEU A 58 11.82 -8.66 2.67
C LEU A 58 12.38 -7.63 3.67
N LEU A 59 11.50 -6.83 4.28
CA LEU A 59 11.91 -5.78 5.22
C LEU A 59 12.39 -6.34 6.57
N GLY A 60 12.38 -7.65 6.78
CA GLY A 60 12.92 -8.28 7.99
C GLY A 60 12.22 -7.88 9.28
N LYS A 61 10.92 -7.53 9.21
CA LYS A 61 10.14 -7.14 10.38
C LYS A 61 9.94 -8.35 11.29
N ASN A 62 10.31 -8.21 12.56
CA ASN A 62 10.17 -9.27 13.55
C ASN A 62 8.69 -9.52 13.90
N PRO A 63 8.35 -10.71 14.45
CA PRO A 63 6.99 -11.03 14.89
C PRO A 63 6.45 -10.05 15.96
N ASP A 64 7.33 -9.45 16.76
CA ASP A 64 7.01 -8.42 17.74
C ASP A 64 6.80 -7.03 17.10
N GLY A 65 6.94 -6.90 15.78
CA GLY A 65 6.80 -5.67 15.04
C GLY A 65 8.02 -4.74 15.05
N SER A 66 9.11 -5.11 15.72
CA SER A 66 10.37 -4.36 15.67
C SER A 66 11.12 -4.60 14.35
N PHE A 67 12.03 -3.69 13.99
CA PHE A 67 12.97 -3.92 12.90
C PHE A 67 14.38 -4.16 13.46
N PRO A 68 15.09 -5.18 12.98
CA PRO A 68 16.50 -5.35 13.30
C PRO A 68 17.33 -4.22 12.69
N VAL A 69 18.45 -3.90 13.33
CA VAL A 69 19.32 -2.77 12.94
C VAL A 69 19.78 -2.88 11.48
N TRP A 70 20.11 -4.09 11.01
CA TRP A 70 20.53 -4.32 9.62
C TRP A 70 19.44 -3.90 8.62
N SER A 71 18.16 -4.17 8.93
CA SER A 71 17.04 -3.82 8.07
C SER A 71 16.83 -2.31 8.05
N ILE A 72 16.93 -1.66 9.21
CA ILE A 72 16.84 -0.20 9.31
C ILE A 72 17.93 0.44 8.45
N ILE A 73 19.17 -0.06 8.52
CA ILE A 73 20.27 0.46 7.71
C ILE A 73 19.96 0.28 6.24
N MET A 74 19.72 -0.96 5.78
CA MET A 74 19.54 -1.35 4.37
C MET A 74 18.28 -0.79 3.70
N PHE A 75 17.19 -0.65 4.44
CA PHE A 75 15.91 -0.16 3.92
C PHE A 75 15.57 1.25 4.41
N SER A 76 16.51 1.95 5.06
CA SER A 76 16.30 3.31 5.59
C SER A 76 15.65 4.28 4.59
N PRO A 77 16.04 4.37 3.30
CA PRO A 77 15.42 5.33 2.39
C PRO A 77 13.94 5.06 2.17
N TYR A 78 13.51 3.80 2.22
CA TYR A 78 12.12 3.42 2.09
C TYR A 78 11.37 3.55 3.42
N LEU A 79 11.91 3.03 4.53
CA LEU A 79 11.28 3.05 5.84
C LEU A 79 11.06 4.49 6.34
N TYR A 80 12.07 5.36 6.22
CA TYR A 80 11.90 6.76 6.60
C TYR A 80 10.94 7.49 5.67
N PHE A 81 10.94 7.19 4.38
CA PHE A 81 9.98 7.77 3.43
C PHE A 81 8.54 7.43 3.82
N VAL A 82 8.25 6.16 4.09
CA VAL A 82 6.91 5.71 4.50
C VAL A 82 6.52 6.37 5.83
N ARG A 83 7.42 6.43 6.81
CA ARG A 83 7.18 7.05 8.13
C ARG A 83 6.92 8.56 8.04
N PHE A 84 7.75 9.27 7.30
CA PHE A 84 7.60 10.71 7.05
C PHE A 84 6.25 10.99 6.38
N PHE A 85 5.93 10.20 5.36
CA PHE A 85 4.67 10.33 4.66
C PHE A 85 3.46 9.99 5.55
N SER A 86 3.62 9.03 6.46
CA SER A 86 2.65 8.72 7.50
C SER A 86 2.38 9.89 8.41
N ALA A 87 3.43 10.57 8.86
CA ALA A 87 3.32 11.76 9.68
C ALA A 87 2.62 12.88 8.91
N LEU A 88 3.07 13.18 7.69
CA LEU A 88 2.50 14.23 6.85
C LEU A 88 1.01 14.00 6.56
N ARG A 89 0.63 12.75 6.27
CA ARG A 89 -0.77 12.39 6.03
C ARG A 89 -1.61 12.58 7.29
N ARG A 90 -1.10 12.18 8.46
CA ARG A 90 -1.81 12.42 9.73
C ARG A 90 -2.02 13.90 10.02
N LEU A 91 -1.06 14.76 9.69
CA LEU A 91 -1.21 16.21 9.87
C LEU A 91 -2.31 16.81 8.97
N ARG A 92 -2.56 16.20 7.80
CA ARG A 92 -3.61 16.64 6.87
C ARG A 92 -4.94 15.91 7.05
N SER A 93 -4.94 14.73 7.67
CA SER A 93 -6.13 13.91 7.86
C SER A 93 -6.81 14.26 9.18
N ARG A 94 -8.12 14.51 9.14
CA ARG A 94 -8.96 14.71 10.33
C ARG A 94 -9.62 13.42 10.83
N GLU A 95 -9.06 12.27 10.48
CA GLU A 95 -9.65 10.97 10.81
C GLU A 95 -9.26 10.50 12.22
N ALA A 96 -10.23 9.89 12.91
CA ALA A 96 -9.99 9.27 14.19
C ALA A 96 -8.88 8.20 14.06
N PRO A 97 -7.88 8.16 14.97
CA PRO A 97 -6.78 7.20 14.91
C PRO A 97 -7.26 5.74 14.87
N TYR A 98 -8.31 5.46 15.63
CA TYR A 98 -9.02 4.19 15.69
C TYR A 98 -10.52 4.43 15.83
N THR A 99 -11.32 3.39 15.61
CA THR A 99 -12.76 3.41 15.85
C THR A 99 -13.18 2.06 16.39
N GLU A 100 -14.05 2.08 17.40
CA GLU A 100 -14.62 0.88 18.00
C GLU A 100 -15.76 0.33 17.13
N ILE A 101 -15.60 -0.90 16.68
CA ILE A 101 -16.54 -1.56 15.78
C ILE A 101 -17.60 -2.33 16.55
N CYS A 102 -17.19 -3.07 17.56
CA CYS A 102 -18.05 -3.62 18.60
C CYS A 102 -17.29 -3.58 19.93
N GLU A 103 -17.96 -3.92 21.03
CA GLU A 103 -17.41 -3.80 22.38
C GLU A 103 -16.02 -4.45 22.50
N GLY A 104 -14.99 -3.61 22.67
CA GLY A 104 -13.60 -4.01 22.78
C GLY A 104 -12.94 -4.54 21.48
N LEU A 105 -13.51 -4.26 20.30
CA LEU A 105 -12.84 -4.46 19.01
C LEU A 105 -12.64 -3.11 18.30
N PHE A 106 -11.38 -2.78 18.05
CA PHE A 106 -10.97 -1.52 17.46
C PHE A 106 -10.28 -1.74 16.12
N VAL A 107 -10.58 -0.88 15.14
CA VAL A 107 -9.87 -0.85 13.84
C VAL A 107 -9.29 0.53 13.60
N GLY A 108 -8.07 0.62 13.07
CA GLY A 108 -7.37 1.89 12.97
C GLY A 108 -6.16 1.94 12.03
N GLY A 109 -5.58 3.14 11.96
CA GLY A 109 -4.26 3.35 11.37
C GLY A 109 -3.15 3.09 12.37
N TRP A 110 -1.90 3.13 11.90
CA TRP A 110 -0.74 2.86 12.73
C TRP A 110 -0.63 3.82 13.93
N PRO A 111 -0.59 3.30 15.18
CA PRO A 111 -0.55 4.13 16.38
C PRO A 111 0.81 4.83 16.51
N SER A 112 0.85 6.13 16.21
CA SER A 112 2.11 6.89 16.24
C SER A 112 2.55 7.32 17.64
N SER A 113 1.62 7.29 18.61
CA SER A 113 1.81 7.70 20.00
C SER A 113 0.86 6.89 20.91
N PRO A 114 1.15 6.80 22.22
CA PRO A 114 0.29 6.09 23.19
C PRO A 114 -1.15 6.59 23.24
N ASP A 115 -1.38 7.90 23.08
CA ASP A 115 -2.73 8.50 23.07
C ASP A 115 -3.60 8.06 21.88
N LYS A 116 -2.98 7.41 20.89
CA LYS A 116 -3.63 6.88 19.69
C LYS A 116 -3.84 5.37 19.76
N LEU A 117 -3.58 4.77 20.91
CA LEU A 117 -3.90 3.39 21.20
C LEU A 117 -5.27 3.33 21.90
N PRO A 118 -6.13 2.35 21.59
CA PRO A 118 -7.36 2.13 22.33
C PRO A 118 -7.10 1.89 23.84
N PRO A 119 -8.04 2.25 24.72
CA PRO A 119 -7.91 2.00 26.14
C PRO A 119 -7.97 0.50 26.48
N GLY A 120 -7.50 0.14 27.68
CA GLY A 120 -7.69 -1.21 28.23
C GLY A 120 -6.65 -2.26 27.82
N ASP A 121 -5.39 -1.88 27.57
CA ASP A 121 -4.29 -2.79 27.20
C ASP A 121 -4.65 -3.73 26.02
N PRO A 122 -4.96 -3.16 24.84
CA PRO A 122 -5.45 -3.94 23.72
C PRO A 122 -4.38 -4.92 23.20
N ALA A 123 -4.82 -6.10 22.78
CA ALA A 123 -4.04 -7.00 21.95
C ALA A 123 -3.95 -6.45 20.52
N ILE A 124 -2.74 -6.17 20.06
CA ILE A 124 -2.47 -5.44 18.82
C ILE A 124 -2.21 -6.43 17.69
N VAL A 125 -2.98 -6.30 16.61
CA VAL A 125 -2.76 -6.99 15.34
C VAL A 125 -2.27 -5.97 14.31
N ASP A 126 -1.02 -6.09 13.89
CA ASP A 126 -0.39 -5.20 12.92
C ASP A 126 -0.37 -5.82 11.54
N CYS A 127 -1.13 -5.26 10.60
CA CYS A 127 -1.17 -5.73 9.22
C CYS A 127 -0.15 -5.03 8.29
N THR A 128 0.92 -4.43 8.82
CA THR A 128 1.94 -3.70 8.05
C THR A 128 3.27 -4.44 8.01
N CYS A 129 3.93 -4.44 6.85
CA CYS A 129 5.32 -4.85 6.76
C CYS A 129 6.28 -3.65 6.88
N GLU A 130 5.78 -2.43 6.71
CA GLU A 130 6.56 -1.22 6.47
C GLU A 130 6.66 -0.26 7.67
N LEU A 131 5.80 -0.39 8.68
CA LEU A 131 5.78 0.48 9.86
C LEU A 131 6.28 -0.25 11.11
N PRO A 132 7.17 0.36 11.93
CA PRO A 132 7.69 -0.27 13.14
C PRO A 132 6.67 -0.26 14.27
N ARG A 133 6.69 -1.27 15.14
CA ARG A 133 6.14 -1.14 16.49
C ARG A 133 6.92 -0.04 17.23
N LYS A 134 6.18 0.79 17.96
CA LYS A 134 6.75 1.81 18.83
C LYS A 134 7.29 1.17 20.12
N PRO A 135 8.48 1.59 20.63
CA PRO A 135 9.05 1.05 21.87
C PRO A 135 8.08 1.07 23.05
N GLU A 136 7.26 2.12 23.13
CA GLU A 136 6.22 2.35 24.13
C GLU A 136 5.18 1.22 24.18
N PHE A 137 5.09 0.40 23.13
CA PHE A 137 4.16 -0.73 23.06
C PHE A 137 4.78 -2.10 23.37
N SER A 138 6.00 -2.18 23.91
CA SER A 138 6.71 -3.46 24.13
C SER A 138 6.04 -4.40 25.14
N GLY A 139 5.16 -3.89 26.01
CA GLY A 139 4.40 -4.69 26.97
C GLY A 139 3.08 -5.24 26.46
N HIS A 140 2.59 -4.79 25.29
CA HIS A 140 1.29 -5.23 24.77
C HIS A 140 1.40 -6.59 24.08
N SER A 141 0.32 -7.39 24.14
CA SER A 141 0.20 -8.58 23.29
C SER A 141 0.22 -8.14 21.82
N TYR A 142 1.18 -8.61 21.04
CA TYR A 142 1.41 -8.13 19.69
C TYR A 142 1.49 -9.28 18.68
N LEU A 143 0.81 -9.14 17.54
CA LEU A 143 0.86 -10.07 16.43
C LEU A 143 1.10 -9.30 15.12
N CYS A 144 2.24 -9.53 14.49
CA CYS A 144 2.57 -8.94 13.18
C CYS A 144 2.15 -9.86 12.02
N LEU A 145 1.34 -9.33 11.11
CA LEU A 145 0.98 -9.91 9.80
C LEU A 145 1.60 -9.04 8.70
N PRO A 146 2.89 -9.25 8.37
CA PRO A 146 3.57 -8.43 7.37
C PRO A 146 2.86 -8.59 6.03
N THR A 147 2.29 -7.49 5.53
CA THR A 147 1.53 -7.44 4.27
C THR A 147 1.85 -6.13 3.58
N TRP A 148 2.11 -6.13 2.28
CA TRP A 148 2.36 -4.89 1.53
C TRP A 148 1.11 -4.02 1.44
N ASP A 149 1.29 -2.70 1.34
CA ASP A 149 0.19 -1.80 1.05
C ASP A 149 -0.47 -2.15 -0.29
N THR A 150 -1.80 -2.10 -0.37
CA THR A 150 -2.64 -2.61 -1.49
C THR A 150 -2.72 -4.14 -1.65
N ARG A 151 -1.96 -4.94 -0.89
CA ARG A 151 -2.12 -6.40 -0.81
C ARG A 151 -3.07 -6.82 0.30
N ALA A 152 -3.47 -8.09 0.28
CA ALA A 152 -4.27 -8.72 1.32
C ALA A 152 -3.42 -9.75 2.07
N PRO A 153 -3.58 -9.90 3.39
CA PRO A 153 -2.99 -11.03 4.10
C PRO A 153 -3.53 -12.36 3.54
N PRO A 154 -2.72 -13.42 3.45
CA PRO A 154 -3.18 -14.70 2.93
C PRO A 154 -4.25 -15.31 3.85
N PRO A 155 -5.20 -16.11 3.33
CA PRO A 155 -6.30 -16.68 4.12
C PRO A 155 -5.86 -17.42 5.39
N ALA A 156 -4.76 -18.18 5.33
CA ALA A 156 -4.20 -18.88 6.48
C ALA A 156 -3.65 -17.93 7.57
N ALA A 157 -3.09 -16.78 7.17
CA ALA A 157 -2.63 -15.76 8.12
C ALA A 157 -3.84 -15.03 8.74
N ILE A 158 -4.89 -14.75 7.95
CA ILE A 158 -6.16 -14.22 8.46
C ILE A 158 -6.71 -15.16 9.54
N GLU A 159 -6.81 -16.45 9.25
CA GLU A 159 -7.31 -17.46 10.20
C GLU A 159 -6.45 -17.53 11.47
N SER A 160 -5.13 -17.49 11.33
CA SER A 160 -4.21 -17.50 12.47
C SER A 160 -4.37 -16.26 13.35
N ALA A 161 -4.56 -15.09 12.74
CA ALA A 161 -4.82 -13.83 13.45
C ALA A 161 -6.17 -13.82 14.14
N VAL A 162 -7.22 -14.32 13.48
CA VAL A 162 -8.56 -14.45 14.05
C VAL A 162 -8.53 -15.37 15.27
N LYS A 163 -7.95 -16.57 15.16
CA LYS A 163 -7.81 -17.50 16.29
C LYS A 163 -7.04 -16.86 17.45
N TRP A 164 -5.95 -16.16 17.15
CA TRP A 164 -5.18 -15.47 18.17
C TRP A 164 -5.98 -14.35 18.85
N ALA A 165 -6.69 -13.53 18.08
CA ALA A 165 -7.55 -12.47 18.59
C ALA A 165 -8.71 -13.00 19.43
N CYS A 166 -9.38 -14.08 19.00
CA CYS A 166 -10.42 -14.75 19.78
C CYS A 166 -9.89 -15.23 21.14
N ARG A 167 -8.71 -15.85 21.19
CA ARG A 167 -8.11 -16.25 22.48
C ARG A 167 -7.83 -15.05 23.40
N LYS A 168 -7.43 -13.91 22.83
CA LYS A 168 -7.23 -12.67 23.61
C LYS A 168 -8.55 -12.10 24.11
N ARG A 169 -9.62 -12.22 23.31
CA ARG A 169 -10.98 -11.85 23.71
C ARG A 169 -11.51 -12.72 24.85
N ASP A 170 -11.26 -14.02 24.83
CA ASP A 170 -11.64 -14.92 25.93
C ASP A 170 -10.88 -14.58 27.24
N GLN A 171 -9.77 -13.83 27.17
CA GLN A 171 -9.05 -13.27 28.33
C GLN A 171 -9.57 -11.88 28.75
N ASN A 172 -10.75 -11.46 28.27
CA ASN A 172 -11.32 -10.11 28.47
C ASN A 172 -10.40 -8.98 28.01
N ARG A 173 -9.52 -9.23 27.04
CA ARG A 173 -8.66 -8.19 26.47
C ARG A 173 -9.31 -7.60 25.22
N PRO A 174 -9.35 -6.26 25.09
CA PRO A 174 -9.71 -5.62 23.83
C PRO A 174 -8.74 -6.02 22.72
N VAL A 175 -9.19 -5.99 21.47
CA VAL A 175 -8.35 -6.26 20.30
C VAL A 175 -8.32 -5.02 19.41
N PHE A 176 -7.11 -4.62 19.01
CA PHE A 176 -6.89 -3.52 18.08
C PHE A 176 -6.23 -4.04 16.81
N VAL A 177 -6.94 -3.95 15.69
CA VAL A 177 -6.42 -4.33 14.37
C VAL A 177 -6.07 -3.07 13.59
N HIS A 178 -4.80 -2.92 13.21
CA HIS A 178 -4.35 -1.74 12.50
C HIS A 178 -3.61 -2.03 11.20
N CYS A 179 -3.63 -1.04 10.31
CA CYS A 179 -2.91 -1.00 9.05
C CYS A 179 -2.07 0.29 9.02
N ALA A 180 -1.45 0.62 7.90
CA ALA A 180 -0.83 1.93 7.72
C ALA A 180 -1.90 3.03 7.72
N TYR A 181 -2.92 2.87 6.87
CA TYR A 181 -4.07 3.78 6.74
C TYR A 181 -5.27 3.06 6.13
N ASP A 182 -6.48 3.56 6.38
CA ASP A 182 -7.71 2.92 5.92
C ASP A 182 -8.36 3.64 4.69
N LYS A 183 -7.70 4.67 4.12
CA LYS A 183 -8.27 5.50 3.04
C LYS A 183 -7.47 5.55 1.74
N LYS A 184 -8.20 5.42 0.63
CA LYS A 184 -7.79 5.42 -0.81
C LYS A 184 -6.86 6.56 -1.27
N ARG A 185 -6.93 7.75 -0.64
CA ARG A 185 -6.57 9.00 -1.32
C ARG A 185 -5.11 9.46 -1.19
N GLY A 186 -4.25 8.76 -0.48
CA GLY A 186 -2.96 9.34 -0.12
C GLY A 186 -1.82 9.10 -1.12
N MET A 187 -1.63 7.88 -1.62
CA MET A 187 -0.46 7.53 -2.44
C MET A 187 -0.46 8.26 -3.80
N GLU A 188 -1.63 8.34 -4.47
CA GLU A 188 -1.76 8.94 -5.81
C GLU A 188 -1.48 10.46 -5.84
N TYR A 189 -2.01 11.22 -4.87
CA TYR A 189 -1.76 12.67 -4.76
C TYR A 189 -0.29 12.98 -4.44
N MET A 190 0.37 12.10 -3.70
CA MET A 190 1.75 12.32 -3.27
C MET A 190 2.76 12.04 -4.37
N GLN A 191 2.50 11.05 -5.23
CA GLN A 191 3.33 10.91 -6.43
C GLN A 191 3.09 12.01 -7.42
N LYS A 192 1.87 12.52 -7.59
CA LYS A 192 1.68 13.75 -8.38
C LYS A 192 2.48 14.91 -7.81
N ALA A 193 2.55 15.07 -6.48
CA ALA A 193 3.38 16.10 -5.85
C ALA A 193 4.89 15.83 -5.99
N PHE A 194 5.36 14.59 -5.86
CA PHE A 194 6.77 14.22 -6.03
C PHE A 194 7.20 14.30 -7.50
N LEU A 195 6.41 13.78 -8.45
CA LEU A 195 6.63 13.97 -9.88
C LEU A 195 6.61 15.45 -10.22
N ASN A 196 5.63 16.23 -9.73
CA ASN A 196 5.61 17.68 -10.00
C ASN A 196 6.83 18.38 -9.42
N PHE A 197 7.28 18.02 -8.22
CA PHE A 197 8.48 18.58 -7.61
C PHE A 197 9.74 18.22 -8.42
N VAL A 198 9.87 16.97 -8.85
CA VAL A 198 11.00 16.54 -9.68
C VAL A 198 10.93 17.15 -11.08
N THR A 199 9.77 17.19 -11.73
CA THR A 199 9.54 17.90 -12.99
C THR A 199 9.87 19.37 -12.86
N LEU A 200 9.51 20.03 -11.75
CA LEU A 200 9.89 21.42 -11.50
C LEU A 200 11.41 21.59 -11.35
N LEU A 201 12.11 20.65 -10.72
CA LEU A 201 13.57 20.64 -10.64
C LEU A 201 14.22 20.45 -12.02
N PHE A 202 13.72 19.55 -12.86
CA PHE A 202 14.27 19.34 -14.21
C PHE A 202 13.88 20.46 -15.20
N VAL A 203 12.65 20.98 -15.14
CA VAL A 203 12.15 22.01 -16.09
C VAL A 203 12.69 23.40 -15.77
N LYS A 204 13.00 23.73 -14.50
CA LYS A 204 13.66 25.01 -14.18
C LYS A 204 15.17 25.00 -14.40
N GLN A 205 15.83 23.85 -14.43
CA GLN A 205 17.29 23.77 -14.66
C GLN A 205 17.68 23.62 -16.14
N ILE A 206 16.75 23.23 -17.03
CA ILE A 206 17.02 23.12 -18.47
C ILE A 206 16.74 24.48 -19.13
N PRO A 207 17.75 25.22 -19.64
CA PRO A 207 17.47 26.37 -20.48
C PRO A 207 16.62 25.93 -21.68
N ARG A 208 15.53 26.66 -21.92
CA ARG A 208 14.43 26.37 -22.88
C ARG A 208 14.88 26.15 -24.33
N ASN A 209 16.16 26.31 -24.64
CA ASN A 209 16.70 26.37 -25.98
C ASN A 209 17.47 25.11 -26.42
N HIS A 210 17.62 24.09 -25.56
CA HIS A 210 18.41 22.88 -25.92
C HIS A 210 17.61 21.58 -26.02
N PHE A 211 16.35 21.54 -25.61
CA PHE A 211 15.54 20.30 -25.63
C PHE A 211 14.83 20.06 -26.96
N LEU A 212 14.63 21.10 -27.78
CA LEU A 212 14.03 20.94 -29.10
C LEU A 212 15.05 20.49 -30.15
N SER A 213 16.33 20.85 -30.04
CA SER A 213 17.33 20.44 -31.04
C SER A 213 17.68 18.95 -31.00
N GLU A 214 17.70 18.31 -29.81
CA GLU A 214 18.02 16.89 -29.72
C GLU A 214 16.85 15.97 -30.10
N LEU A 215 15.60 16.37 -29.80
CA LEU A 215 14.41 15.60 -30.22
C LEU A 215 14.19 15.62 -31.74
N PHE A 216 14.71 16.64 -32.44
CA PHE A 216 14.70 16.69 -33.92
C PHE A 216 15.89 15.98 -34.57
N SER A 217 16.94 15.62 -33.82
CA SER A 217 18.13 14.93 -34.36
C SER A 217 18.02 13.40 -34.38
N PHE A 218 17.11 12.81 -33.59
CA PHE A 218 16.98 11.34 -33.46
C PHE A 218 15.95 10.72 -34.42
N THR A 219 15.18 11.54 -35.15
CA THR A 219 14.31 11.07 -36.23
C THR A 219 14.73 11.76 -37.51
N GLY A 220 15.74 11.21 -38.19
CA GLY A 220 16.18 11.66 -39.51
C GLY A 220 15.12 11.46 -40.59
N ARG A 221 14.06 12.27 -40.57
CA ARG A 221 13.07 12.36 -41.65
C ARG A 221 12.76 13.82 -41.95
N ASN A 222 13.12 14.21 -43.17
CA ASN A 222 12.66 15.43 -43.83
C ASN A 222 11.13 15.47 -43.82
N ILE A 223 10.55 16.53 -43.25
CA ILE A 223 9.14 16.86 -43.46
C ILE A 223 9.08 17.69 -44.74
N GLN A 224 8.85 17.02 -45.87
CA GLN A 224 8.29 17.68 -47.06
C GLN A 224 7.22 16.87 -47.80
N THR A 225 6.90 15.65 -47.38
CA THR A 225 5.87 14.86 -48.06
C THR A 225 5.12 14.00 -47.06
N LEU A 226 3.96 14.46 -46.59
CA LEU A 226 2.85 13.63 -46.11
C LEU A 226 1.62 14.53 -45.90
N GLY A 227 0.79 14.61 -46.93
CA GLY A 227 -0.48 15.33 -46.93
C GLY A 227 -1.55 14.66 -46.05
N PRO A 228 -2.75 15.25 -45.96
CA PRO A 228 -3.79 14.96 -44.95
C PRO A 228 -4.46 13.57 -45.00
N ALA A 229 -3.90 12.60 -45.74
CA ALA A 229 -4.51 11.29 -45.98
C ALA A 229 -4.16 10.19 -44.94
N VAL A 230 -3.18 10.41 -44.05
CA VAL A 230 -2.78 9.39 -43.04
C VAL A 230 -3.56 9.49 -41.73
N ILE A 231 -4.22 10.62 -41.48
CA ILE A 231 -5.01 10.83 -40.26
C ILE A 231 -6.32 10.01 -40.28
N ASN A 232 -6.85 9.72 -41.47
CA ASN A 232 -8.16 9.05 -41.61
C ASN A 232 -8.12 7.52 -41.65
N LYS A 233 -6.94 6.89 -41.66
CA LYS A 233 -6.81 5.41 -41.68
C LYS A 233 -6.67 4.79 -40.28
N SER A 234 -6.41 5.63 -39.26
CA SER A 234 -6.30 5.19 -37.86
C SER A 234 -7.65 5.10 -37.15
N SER A 235 -8.68 5.78 -37.65
CA SER A 235 -10.04 5.78 -37.10
C SER A 235 -10.88 4.56 -37.49
N GLN A 236 -10.50 3.82 -38.55
CA GLN A 236 -11.23 2.63 -39.01
C GLN A 236 -10.69 1.30 -38.48
N LEU A 237 -9.50 1.25 -37.90
CA LEU A 237 -8.94 0.02 -37.29
C LEU A 237 -9.36 -0.19 -35.83
N LEU A 238 -10.11 0.76 -35.25
CA LEU A 238 -10.61 0.71 -33.87
C LEU A 238 -12.06 0.20 -33.74
N SER A 239 -12.72 -0.15 -34.85
CA SER A 239 -14.14 -0.55 -34.86
C SER A 239 -14.43 -2.02 -35.19
N SER A 240 -13.42 -2.86 -35.42
CA SER A 240 -13.60 -4.26 -35.83
C SER A 240 -12.85 -5.25 -34.94
N SER A 241 -13.23 -5.37 -33.68
CA SER A 241 -12.84 -6.51 -32.82
C SER A 241 -13.84 -6.69 -31.68
N THR A 242 -15.09 -7.01 -32.02
CA THR A 242 -16.09 -7.55 -31.10
C THR A 242 -16.08 -9.07 -31.20
N SER A 243 -16.33 -9.74 -30.07
CA SER A 243 -16.54 -11.17 -29.85
C SER A 243 -15.31 -12.02 -29.51
N ILE A 244 -15.06 -12.20 -28.21
CA ILE A 244 -14.78 -13.47 -27.52
C ILE A 244 -15.16 -13.27 -26.03
N GLY A 245 -16.05 -14.13 -25.54
CA GLY A 245 -16.42 -14.43 -24.14
C GLY A 245 -16.24 -13.37 -23.04
N GLN A 246 -17.35 -12.75 -22.59
CA GLN A 246 -17.41 -11.94 -21.38
C GLN A 246 -17.27 -12.79 -20.10
N CYS A 247 -16.11 -12.72 -19.45
CA CYS A 247 -16.02 -12.86 -17.99
C CYS A 247 -16.07 -11.44 -17.37
N PRO A 248 -16.92 -11.16 -16.38
CA PRO A 248 -16.99 -9.83 -15.77
C PRO A 248 -15.79 -9.62 -14.84
N LEU A 249 -14.71 -9.01 -15.34
CA LEU A 249 -13.64 -8.49 -14.51
C LEU A 249 -14.08 -7.14 -13.89
N PRO A 250 -14.12 -7.00 -12.54
CA PRO A 250 -14.52 -5.74 -11.93
C PRO A 250 -13.41 -4.68 -12.04
N ASN A 251 -13.74 -3.57 -12.70
CA ASN A 251 -12.89 -2.41 -13.03
C ASN A 251 -12.35 -1.58 -11.85
N THR A 252 -12.00 -2.18 -10.70
CA THR A 252 -11.34 -1.48 -9.57
C THR A 252 -10.30 -2.37 -8.88
N MET A 253 -9.26 -2.78 -9.62
CA MET A 253 -8.41 -3.91 -9.23
C MET A 253 -7.37 -3.61 -8.11
N PHE A 254 -6.87 -2.38 -7.96
CA PHE A 254 -5.74 -2.10 -7.04
C PHE A 254 -5.91 -0.93 -6.05
N ASP A 255 -6.96 -0.13 -6.15
CA ASP A 255 -7.10 1.05 -5.31
C ASP A 255 -7.90 0.79 -4.02
N GLY A 256 -7.25 0.25 -2.99
CA GLY A 256 -7.87 0.08 -1.66
C GLY A 256 -6.83 -0.25 -0.60
N HIS A 257 -6.93 0.44 0.54
CA HIS A 257 -6.12 0.18 1.72
C HIS A 257 -7.07 -0.37 2.78
N GLY A 258 -6.99 -1.68 3.02
CA GLY A 258 -7.99 -2.37 3.85
C GLY A 258 -7.47 -3.65 4.49
N ARG A 259 -6.15 -3.77 4.71
CA ARG A 259 -5.52 -4.96 5.30
C ARG A 259 -6.09 -5.25 6.70
N SER A 260 -6.18 -4.20 7.52
CA SER A 260 -6.81 -4.20 8.85
C SER A 260 -8.28 -4.56 8.77
N VAL A 261 -8.99 -3.99 7.80
CA VAL A 261 -10.43 -4.19 7.59
C VAL A 261 -10.72 -5.62 7.19
N ALA A 262 -9.90 -6.23 6.33
CA ALA A 262 -10.06 -7.63 5.96
C ALA A 262 -9.95 -8.54 7.18
N VAL A 263 -8.91 -8.35 8.02
CA VAL A 263 -8.76 -9.11 9.26
C VAL A 263 -9.92 -8.84 10.24
N MET A 264 -10.37 -7.59 10.36
CA MET A 264 -11.52 -7.24 11.22
C MET A 264 -12.83 -7.86 10.72
N CYS A 265 -13.09 -7.91 9.40
CA CYS A 265 -14.25 -8.60 8.85
C CYS A 265 -14.25 -10.08 9.24
N ALA A 266 -13.11 -10.75 9.08
CA ALA A 266 -12.98 -12.15 9.45
C ALA A 266 -13.18 -12.36 10.96
N LEU A 267 -12.65 -11.46 11.79
CA LEU A 267 -12.81 -11.51 13.24
C LEU A 267 -14.26 -11.32 13.69
N LEU A 268 -14.99 -10.36 13.12
CA LEU A 268 -16.42 -10.14 13.43
C LEU A 268 -17.26 -11.36 13.10
N VAL A 269 -16.96 -12.02 11.99
CA VAL A 269 -17.65 -13.24 11.56
C VAL A 269 -17.34 -14.41 12.49
N ALA A 270 -16.08 -14.60 12.87
CA ALA A 270 -15.68 -15.66 13.81
C ALA A 270 -16.27 -15.47 15.21
N LEU A 271 -16.50 -14.22 15.63
CA LEU A 271 -17.15 -13.90 16.90
C LEU A 271 -18.70 -13.96 16.82
N GLY A 272 -19.28 -14.26 15.66
CA GLY A 272 -20.73 -14.33 15.48
C GLY A 272 -21.43 -12.96 15.46
N VAL A 273 -20.68 -11.86 15.34
CA VAL A 273 -21.23 -10.49 15.25
C VAL A 273 -21.83 -10.24 13.86
N ALA A 274 -21.30 -10.90 12.83
CA ALA A 274 -21.80 -10.84 11.46
C ALA A 274 -21.88 -12.25 10.86
N GLU A 275 -22.91 -12.51 10.06
CA GLU A 275 -23.10 -13.83 9.41
C GLU A 275 -22.02 -14.13 8.35
N ASP A 276 -21.66 -13.11 7.59
CA ASP A 276 -20.66 -13.17 6.54
C ASP A 276 -19.75 -11.93 6.52
N TRP A 277 -18.66 -12.02 5.75
CA TRP A 277 -17.67 -10.95 5.68
C TRP A 277 -18.21 -9.67 5.01
N LYS A 278 -19.29 -9.77 4.21
CA LYS A 278 -19.92 -8.65 3.51
C LYS A 278 -20.76 -7.81 4.48
N ASN A 279 -21.52 -8.47 5.34
CA ASN A 279 -22.25 -7.86 6.46
C ASN A 279 -21.27 -7.23 7.44
N ALA A 280 -20.14 -7.88 7.71
CA ALA A 280 -19.06 -7.30 8.52
C ALA A 280 -18.46 -6.03 7.88
N GLU A 281 -18.20 -6.03 6.57
CA GLU A 281 -17.71 -4.82 5.84
C GLU A 281 -18.73 -3.68 5.96
N LYS A 282 -20.03 -3.97 5.83
CA LYS A 282 -21.10 -2.99 5.97
C LYS A 282 -21.12 -2.36 7.38
N LEU A 283 -21.06 -3.19 8.42
CA LEU A 283 -21.02 -2.74 9.81
C LEU A 283 -19.81 -1.84 10.09
N ILE A 284 -18.63 -2.21 9.58
CA ILE A 284 -17.43 -1.38 9.70
C ILE A 284 -17.61 -0.04 8.97
N ARG A 285 -18.22 -0.04 7.78
CA ARG A 285 -18.45 1.17 6.97
C ARG A 285 -19.43 2.15 7.60
N GLU A 286 -20.41 1.67 8.34
CA GLU A 286 -21.34 2.54 9.09
C GLU A 286 -20.59 3.42 10.09
N LYS A 287 -19.56 2.87 10.75
CA LYS A 287 -18.72 3.62 11.70
C LYS A 287 -17.54 4.33 11.04
N ARG A 288 -17.07 3.85 9.89
CA ARG A 288 -15.91 4.37 9.15
C ARG A 288 -16.18 4.41 7.64
N PRO A 289 -16.91 5.43 7.14
CA PRO A 289 -17.43 5.46 5.77
C PRO A 289 -16.36 5.55 4.66
N TYR A 290 -15.12 5.94 5.01
CA TYR A 290 -14.04 6.07 4.04
C TYR A 290 -13.26 4.78 3.77
N ILE A 291 -13.61 3.69 4.47
CA ILE A 291 -12.97 2.39 4.28
C ILE A 291 -13.26 1.81 2.90
N ARG A 292 -12.21 1.27 2.28
CA ARG A 292 -12.32 0.61 0.98
C ARG A 292 -11.37 -0.59 0.86
N MET A 293 -11.96 -1.78 0.81
CA MET A 293 -11.28 -2.99 0.37
C MET A 293 -11.22 -3.06 -1.16
N ASN A 294 -10.07 -3.50 -1.69
CA ASN A 294 -9.90 -3.81 -3.12
C ASN A 294 -10.28 -5.28 -3.43
N ALA A 295 -10.16 -5.69 -4.69
CA ALA A 295 -10.51 -7.05 -5.12
C ALA A 295 -9.70 -8.13 -4.40
N LEU A 296 -8.39 -7.92 -4.18
CA LEU A 296 -7.52 -8.89 -3.50
C LEU A 296 -7.97 -9.17 -2.06
N HIS A 297 -8.37 -8.14 -1.32
CA HIS A 297 -8.90 -8.31 0.04
C HIS A 297 -10.18 -9.15 0.04
N ARG A 298 -11.09 -8.89 -0.90
CA ARG A 298 -12.34 -9.66 -1.02
C ARG A 298 -12.09 -11.09 -1.44
N MET A 299 -11.16 -11.34 -2.36
CA MET A 299 -10.76 -12.70 -2.75
C MET A 299 -10.16 -13.47 -1.59
N ALA A 300 -9.28 -12.85 -0.80
CA ALA A 300 -8.69 -13.47 0.38
C ALA A 300 -9.75 -13.80 1.45
N LEU A 301 -10.73 -12.90 1.65
CA LEU A 301 -11.86 -13.14 2.55
C LEU A 301 -12.80 -14.24 2.06
N GLU A 302 -13.08 -14.29 0.76
CA GLU A 302 -13.90 -15.33 0.15
C GLU A 302 -13.25 -16.70 0.33
N GLU A 303 -11.94 -16.78 0.05
CA GLU A 303 -11.17 -18.00 0.21
C GLU A 303 -11.06 -18.43 1.68
N TRP A 304 -10.83 -17.47 2.58
CA TRP A 304 -10.88 -17.69 4.02
C TRP A 304 -12.25 -18.22 4.46
N SER A 305 -13.35 -17.63 3.97
CA SER A 305 -14.70 -18.01 4.38
C SER A 305 -15.08 -19.43 3.96
N LYS A 306 -14.50 -19.95 2.87
CA LYS A 306 -14.71 -21.34 2.41
C LYS A 306 -13.98 -22.36 3.29
N HIS A 307 -12.78 -21.99 3.76
CA HIS A 307 -11.89 -22.90 4.49
C HIS A 307 -11.87 -22.65 6.00
N ARG A 308 -12.67 -21.71 6.50
CA ARG A 308 -12.77 -21.48 7.94
C ARG A 308 -13.28 -22.74 8.62
N LEU A 309 -12.61 -23.17 9.68
CA LEU A 309 -13.14 -24.20 10.55
C LEU A 309 -14.37 -23.60 11.23
N SER A 310 -15.50 -24.31 11.18
CA SER A 310 -16.76 -23.84 11.79
C SER A 310 -16.51 -23.44 13.24
N PRO A 311 -17.16 -22.36 13.74
CA PRO A 311 -17.01 -22.01 15.13
C PRO A 311 -17.40 -23.22 15.98
N SER A 312 -16.56 -23.55 16.96
CA SER A 312 -17.00 -24.42 18.07
C SER A 312 -18.25 -23.75 18.63
N LYS A 313 -19.42 -24.38 18.44
CA LYS A 313 -20.63 -23.98 19.16
C LYS A 313 -20.24 -23.90 20.63
N LYS A 314 -20.26 -22.69 21.21
CA LYS A 314 -20.28 -22.54 22.66
C LYS A 314 -21.63 -23.13 23.07
N ASN A 315 -21.60 -24.40 23.52
CA ASN A 315 -22.69 -25.01 24.27
C ASN A 315 -22.74 -24.39 25.66
#